data_AF-X1QET4-F1
#
_entry.id   AF-X1QET4-F1
#
_cell.length_a   1.000
_cell.length_b   1.000
_cell.length_c   1.000
_cell.angle_alpha   90.00
_cell.angle_beta   90.00
_cell.angle_gamma   90.00
#
_symmetry.space_group_name_H-M   'P 1'
#
loop_
_entity.id
_entity.type
_entity.pdbx_description
1 polymer ?
#
loop_
_entity_poly.entity_id
_entity_poly.type
_entity_poly.pdbx_seq_one_letter_code
_entity_poly.pdbx_strand_id
1 'polypeptide(L)'
;SYNKYFLSLPDTFKESALLERFHGFIEGWKLPRYNVSLEVKGYTLNVEYFSEILHELREIPLYATIVEDLIEIPEKADGRHITAIKRLAVAYLKLLFPNVSSAKDIDKEEFFNYCLLPAIEKRRIILEQLILIDPEYSQDKYEIPKIKIV
;
A
#
# COMPACT_ATOMS: atom_id res chain seq x y z
N SER A 1 22.64 7.21 2.26
CA SER A 1 22.06 8.46 2.83
C SER A 1 20.58 8.22 3.03
N TYR A 2 20.08 8.23 4.26
CA TYR A 2 18.64 8.06 4.51
C TYR A 2 17.91 9.35 4.10
N ASN A 3 16.98 9.25 3.14
CA ASN A 3 16.19 10.40 2.72
C ASN A 3 15.15 10.71 3.79
N LYS A 4 15.12 11.97 4.23
CA LYS A 4 14.26 12.48 5.29
C LYS A 4 13.04 13.20 4.68
N TYR A 5 12.06 12.43 4.23
CA TYR A 5 10.93 12.95 3.43
C TYR A 5 9.97 13.81 4.26
N PHE A 6 9.73 13.42 5.50
CA PHE A 6 8.74 14.10 6.36
C PHE A 6 9.33 15.28 7.14
N LEU A 7 10.65 15.35 7.30
CA LEU A 7 11.30 16.46 8.02
C LEU A 7 11.26 17.78 7.26
N SER A 8 11.06 17.76 5.94
CA SER A 8 10.84 18.95 5.12
C SER A 8 9.38 19.43 5.08
N LEU A 9 8.45 18.68 5.66
CA LEU A 9 7.02 19.05 5.71
C LEU A 9 6.74 19.99 6.91
N PRO A 10 5.57 20.65 6.96
CA PRO A 10 5.14 21.43 8.12
C PRO A 10 5.19 20.64 9.43
N ASP A 11 5.34 21.31 10.58
CA ASP A 11 5.59 20.65 11.87
C ASP A 11 4.50 19.63 12.27
N THR A 12 3.24 19.84 11.87
CA THR A 12 2.15 18.87 12.06
C THR A 12 2.44 17.50 11.42
N PHE A 13 3.19 17.45 10.32
CA PHE A 13 3.59 16.21 9.64
C PHE A 13 4.85 15.56 10.24
N LYS A 14 5.48 16.22 11.21
CA LYS A 14 6.63 15.69 11.97
C LYS A 14 6.19 15.01 13.27
N GLU A 15 4.90 14.89 13.52
CA GLU A 15 4.36 14.15 14.67
C GLU A 15 4.35 12.64 14.37
N SER A 16 5.08 11.87 15.17
CA SER A 16 5.13 10.40 15.03
C SER A 16 3.73 9.77 15.13
N ALA A 17 2.87 10.28 16.02
CA ALA A 17 1.48 9.84 16.17
C ALA A 17 0.61 10.05 14.92
N LEU A 18 0.91 11.05 14.09
CA LEU A 18 0.23 11.23 12.80
C LEU A 18 0.79 10.27 11.77
N LEU A 19 2.12 10.18 11.68
CA LEU A 19 2.80 9.34 10.69
C LEU A 19 2.42 7.86 10.83
N GLU A 20 2.22 7.40 12.06
CA GLU A 20 1.84 6.03 12.38
C GLU A 20 0.49 5.60 11.76
N ARG A 21 -0.42 6.57 11.55
CA ARG A 21 -1.77 6.36 11.00
C ARG A 21 -1.80 6.19 9.48
N PHE A 22 -0.72 6.50 8.77
CA PHE A 22 -0.66 6.27 7.33
C PHE A 22 -0.41 4.80 7.01
N HIS A 23 -1.26 4.21 6.17
CA HIS A 23 -1.05 2.81 5.77
C HIS A 23 0.21 2.63 4.90
N GLY A 24 0.55 3.61 4.07
CA GLY A 24 1.77 3.58 3.27
C GLY A 24 2.07 4.92 2.66
N PHE A 25 3.29 5.05 2.12
CA PHE A 25 3.75 6.27 1.48
C PHE A 25 4.17 6.00 0.05
N ILE A 26 3.58 6.74 -0.91
CA ILE A 26 3.92 6.66 -2.32
C ILE A 26 4.89 7.79 -2.67
N GLU A 27 6.08 7.41 -3.10
CA GLU A 27 7.15 8.33 -3.53
C GLU A 27 6.83 8.94 -4.91
N GLY A 28 5.99 9.98 -4.92
CA GLY A 28 5.51 10.60 -6.15
C GLY A 28 6.60 11.10 -7.10
N TRP A 29 7.81 11.42 -6.61
CA TRP A 29 8.94 11.84 -7.44
C TRP A 29 9.57 10.72 -8.27
N LYS A 30 9.26 9.45 -7.98
CA LYS A 30 9.68 8.31 -8.82
C LYS A 30 8.81 8.18 -10.08
N LEU A 31 7.65 8.85 -10.13
CA LEU A 31 6.81 8.85 -11.31
C LEU A 31 7.50 9.65 -12.43
N PRO A 32 7.46 9.14 -13.67
CA PRO A 32 7.98 9.89 -14.80
C PRO A 32 7.26 11.23 -14.91
N ARG A 33 8.01 12.29 -15.23
CA ARG A 33 7.38 13.57 -15.57
C ARG A 33 6.53 13.38 -16.82
N TYR A 34 5.36 13.99 -16.82
CA TYR A 34 4.47 14.03 -17.98
C TYR A 34 5.24 14.48 -19.22
N ASN A 35 5.05 13.77 -20.32
CA ASN A 35 5.53 14.15 -21.64
C ASN A 35 4.45 13.80 -22.68
N VAL A 36 4.50 14.45 -23.84
CA VAL A 36 3.50 14.26 -24.90
C VAL A 36 3.47 12.82 -25.45
N SER A 37 4.56 12.07 -25.31
CA SER A 37 4.58 10.64 -25.68
C SER A 37 3.83 9.73 -24.70
N LEU A 38 3.48 10.22 -23.50
CA LEU A 38 2.58 9.53 -22.56
C LEU A 38 1.10 9.81 -22.86
N GLU A 39 0.79 10.66 -23.84
CA GLU A 39 -0.58 10.94 -24.26
C GLU A 39 -1.19 9.71 -24.95
N VAL A 40 -2.21 9.14 -24.32
CA VAL A 40 -2.91 7.97 -24.85
C VAL A 40 -3.74 8.38 -26.05
N LYS A 41 -3.35 7.93 -27.24
CA LYS A 41 -4.16 8.04 -28.47
C LYS A 41 -5.14 6.88 -28.55
N GLY A 42 -6.21 6.94 -27.76
CA GLY A 42 -7.21 5.87 -27.68
C GLY A 42 -8.46 6.28 -26.89
N TYR A 43 -9.35 5.31 -26.64
CA TYR A 43 -10.52 5.53 -25.78
C TYR A 43 -10.06 5.90 -24.38
N THR A 44 -10.50 7.07 -23.89
CA THR A 44 -10.27 7.51 -22.52
C THR A 44 -11.48 7.17 -21.66
N LEU A 45 -11.26 6.92 -20.38
CA LEU A 45 -12.34 6.77 -19.42
C LEU A 45 -12.69 8.15 -18.88
N ASN A 46 -13.98 8.48 -18.88
CA ASN A 46 -14.46 9.69 -18.22
C ASN A 46 -14.12 9.60 -16.71
N VAL A 47 -13.60 10.70 -16.14
CA VAL A 47 -13.10 10.73 -14.76
C VAL A 47 -14.22 10.59 -13.75
N GLU A 48 -15.39 11.18 -14.01
CA GLU A 48 -16.57 11.04 -13.17
C GLU A 48 -17.03 9.58 -13.12
N TYR A 49 -17.11 8.92 -14.28
CA TYR A 49 -17.47 7.51 -14.38
C TYR A 49 -16.44 6.60 -13.69
N PHE A 50 -15.14 6.86 -13.87
CA PHE A 50 -14.10 6.12 -13.16
C PHE A 50 -14.23 6.29 -11.63
N SER A 51 -14.55 7.50 -11.18
CA SER A 51 -14.73 7.79 -9.75
C SER A 51 -15.92 7.04 -9.16
N GLU A 52 -17.01 6.89 -9.92
CA GLU A 52 -18.17 6.09 -9.54
C GLU A 52 -17.80 4.60 -9.42
N ILE A 53 -17.06 4.05 -10.38
CA ILE A 53 -16.53 2.67 -10.29
C ILE A 53 -15.68 2.50 -9.03
N LEU A 54 -14.76 3.42 -8.75
CA LEU A 54 -13.91 3.35 -7.55
C LEU A 54 -14.74 3.44 -6.26
N HIS A 55 -15.82 4.20 -6.27
CA HIS A 55 -16.74 4.29 -5.14
C HIS A 55 -17.44 2.94 -4.89
N GLU A 56 -17.99 2.33 -5.93
CA GLU A 56 -18.61 1.01 -5.84
C GLU A 56 -17.61 -0.06 -5.40
N LEU A 57 -16.42 -0.09 -6.00
CA LEU A 57 -15.36 -1.02 -5.63
C LEU A 57 -14.95 -0.84 -4.16
N ARG A 58 -15.01 0.37 -3.60
CA ARG A 58 -14.63 0.64 -2.20
C ARG A 58 -15.45 -0.19 -1.22
N GLU A 59 -16.74 -0.30 -1.46
CA GLU A 59 -17.71 -0.94 -0.56
C GLU A 59 -17.71 -2.47 -0.67
N ILE A 60 -17.10 -3.05 -1.71
CA ILE A 60 -17.04 -4.50 -1.88
C ILE A 60 -16.12 -5.15 -0.81
N PRO A 61 -16.66 -6.02 0.07
CA PRO A 61 -15.88 -6.67 1.13
C PRO A 61 -15.06 -7.86 0.62
N LEU A 62 -15.48 -8.47 -0.49
CA LEU A 62 -14.90 -9.71 -1.05
C LEU A 62 -13.38 -9.66 -1.20
N TYR A 63 -12.82 -8.56 -1.68
CA TYR A 63 -11.38 -8.39 -1.86
C TYR A 63 -10.60 -8.52 -0.55
N ALA A 64 -11.18 -8.13 0.59
CA ALA A 64 -10.54 -8.31 1.88
C ALA A 64 -10.42 -9.79 2.22
N THR A 65 -11.49 -10.57 2.02
CA THR A 65 -11.49 -12.02 2.21
C THR A 65 -10.48 -12.70 1.30
N ILE A 66 -10.43 -12.34 0.01
CA ILE A 66 -9.46 -12.90 -0.94
C ILE A 66 -8.02 -12.66 -0.49
N VAL A 67 -7.70 -11.44 -0.04
CA VAL A 67 -6.36 -11.12 0.47
C VAL A 67 -6.05 -11.95 1.72
N GLU A 68 -7.01 -12.20 2.60
CA GLU A 68 -6.82 -13.05 3.77
C GLU A 68 -6.57 -14.51 3.41
N ASP A 69 -7.28 -15.04 2.40
CA ASP A 69 -7.09 -16.41 1.91
C ASP A 69 -5.74 -16.61 1.21
N LEU A 70 -5.13 -15.54 0.69
CA LEU A 70 -3.87 -15.59 -0.05
C LEU A 70 -2.62 -15.42 0.83
N ILE A 71 -2.75 -15.01 2.10
CA ILE A 71 -1.59 -14.67 2.94
C ILE A 71 -1.55 -15.42 4.28
N GLU A 72 -0.32 -15.69 4.72
CA GLU A 72 -0.02 -16.21 6.05
C GLU A 72 0.65 -15.12 6.89
N ILE A 73 0.12 -14.89 8.10
CA ILE A 73 0.58 -13.85 9.02
C ILE A 73 1.34 -14.50 10.18
N PRO A 74 2.53 -14.00 10.54
CA PRO A 74 3.28 -14.54 11.67
C PRO A 74 2.63 -14.19 13.01
N GLU A 75 2.65 -15.12 13.97
CA GLU A 75 1.93 -15.04 15.26
C GLU A 75 2.24 -13.79 16.11
N LYS A 76 3.46 -13.25 16.02
CA LYS A 76 3.93 -12.12 16.83
C LYS A 76 4.07 -10.81 16.05
N ALA A 77 3.43 -10.71 14.88
CA ALA A 77 3.49 -9.48 14.11
C ALA A 77 2.63 -8.36 14.69
N ASP A 78 3.12 -7.14 14.53
CA ASP A 78 2.42 -5.93 14.92
C ASP A 78 1.12 -5.77 14.11
N GLY A 79 -0.01 -5.70 14.82
CA GLY A 79 -1.34 -5.60 14.23
C GLY A 79 -1.58 -4.35 13.39
N ARG A 80 -0.92 -3.22 13.70
CA ARG A 80 -1.01 -1.98 12.90
C ARG A 80 -0.32 -2.15 11.57
N HIS A 81 0.88 -2.74 11.55
CA HIS A 81 1.58 -3.05 10.31
C HIS A 81 0.81 -4.05 9.46
N ILE A 82 0.26 -5.11 10.06
CA ILE A 82 -0.59 -6.10 9.37
C ILE A 82 -1.80 -5.40 8.73
N THR A 83 -2.53 -4.60 9.51
CA THR A 83 -3.75 -3.93 9.03
C THR A 83 -3.43 -2.98 7.86
N ALA A 84 -2.36 -2.21 7.97
CA ALA A 84 -1.92 -1.30 6.92
C ALA A 84 -1.56 -2.05 5.62
N ILE A 85 -0.79 -3.13 5.72
CA ILE A 85 -0.37 -3.93 4.56
C ILE A 85 -1.57 -4.61 3.92
N LYS A 86 -2.47 -5.22 4.70
CA LYS A 86 -3.73 -5.80 4.19
C LYS A 86 -4.56 -4.76 3.43
N ARG A 87 -4.78 -3.58 4.02
CA ARG A 87 -5.58 -2.51 3.39
C ARG A 87 -4.96 -2.03 2.07
N LEU A 88 -3.63 -1.92 2.01
CA LEU A 88 -2.92 -1.58 0.78
C LEU A 88 -3.02 -2.69 -0.27
N ALA A 89 -2.80 -3.95 0.11
CA ALA A 89 -2.91 -5.09 -0.79
C ALA A 89 -4.33 -5.21 -1.38
N VAL A 90 -5.37 -5.01 -0.56
CA VAL A 90 -6.77 -4.94 -1.00
C VAL A 90 -6.98 -3.80 -2.01
N ALA A 91 -6.41 -2.62 -1.75
CA ALA A 91 -6.53 -1.50 -2.68
C ALA A 91 -5.86 -1.81 -4.04
N TYR A 92 -4.66 -2.41 -4.03
CA TYR A 92 -4.00 -2.84 -5.26
C TYR A 92 -4.79 -3.91 -6.00
N LEU A 93 -5.34 -4.89 -5.29
CA LEU A 93 -6.15 -5.94 -5.90
C LEU A 93 -7.40 -5.36 -6.58
N LYS A 94 -8.11 -4.42 -5.93
CA LYS A 94 -9.26 -3.71 -6.51
C LYS A 94 -8.89 -2.92 -7.77
N LEU A 95 -7.74 -2.26 -7.77
CA LEU A 95 -7.32 -1.39 -8.87
C LEU A 95 -6.77 -2.15 -10.08
N LEU A 96 -6.01 -3.22 -9.83
CA LEU A 96 -5.26 -3.93 -10.87
C LEU A 96 -5.98 -5.20 -11.34
N PHE A 97 -6.77 -5.82 -10.47
CA PHE A 97 -7.47 -7.08 -10.74
C PHE A 97 -8.96 -6.99 -10.35
N PRO A 98 -9.73 -6.03 -10.90
CA PRO A 98 -11.13 -5.83 -10.56
C PRO A 98 -12.06 -6.99 -10.96
N ASN A 99 -11.56 -7.93 -11.75
CA ASN A 99 -12.27 -9.13 -12.21
C ASN A 99 -12.11 -10.34 -11.26
N VAL A 100 -11.23 -10.26 -10.26
CA VAL A 100 -10.96 -11.36 -9.33
C VAL A 100 -12.11 -11.50 -8.33
N SER A 101 -12.69 -12.70 -8.26
CA SER A 101 -13.84 -13.02 -7.40
C SER A 101 -13.54 -14.07 -6.32
N SER A 102 -12.39 -14.74 -6.43
CA SER A 102 -11.88 -15.69 -5.45
C SER A 102 -10.36 -15.75 -5.46
N ALA A 103 -9.73 -16.30 -4.41
CA ALA A 103 -8.29 -16.54 -4.36
C ALA A 103 -7.76 -17.46 -5.46
N LYS A 104 -8.63 -18.20 -6.15
CA LYS A 104 -8.26 -19.08 -7.28
C LYS A 104 -8.23 -18.35 -8.62
N ASP A 105 -8.78 -17.14 -8.69
CA ASP A 105 -8.91 -16.39 -9.95
C ASP A 105 -7.66 -15.55 -10.26
N ILE A 106 -6.67 -15.55 -9.36
CA ILE A 106 -5.42 -14.81 -9.49
C ILE A 106 -4.23 -15.75 -9.27
N ASP A 107 -3.20 -15.56 -10.09
CA ASP A 107 -1.93 -16.24 -9.86
C ASP A 107 -1.23 -15.69 -8.62
N LYS A 108 -0.62 -16.59 -7.84
CA LYS A 108 0.04 -16.23 -6.58
C LYS A 108 1.24 -15.30 -6.79
N GLU A 109 1.98 -15.50 -7.87
CA GLU A 109 3.12 -14.66 -8.22
C GLU A 109 2.66 -13.27 -8.67
N GLU A 110 1.58 -13.17 -9.44
CA GLU A 110 0.97 -11.88 -9.80
C GLU A 110 0.49 -11.13 -8.55
N PHE A 111 -0.25 -11.79 -7.66
CA PHE A 111 -0.67 -11.19 -6.38
C PHE A 111 0.54 -10.71 -5.56
N PHE A 112 1.60 -11.52 -5.48
CA PHE A 112 2.83 -11.15 -4.79
C PHE A 112 3.42 -9.86 -5.35
N ASN A 113 3.70 -9.85 -6.65
CA ASN A 113 4.46 -8.82 -7.32
C ASN A 113 3.69 -7.50 -7.43
N TYR A 114 2.38 -7.56 -7.66
CA TYR A 114 1.56 -6.39 -7.94
C TYR A 114 0.74 -5.89 -6.76
N CYS A 115 0.51 -6.71 -5.73
CA CYS A 115 -0.30 -6.31 -4.57
C CYS A 115 0.48 -6.36 -3.26
N LEU A 116 0.97 -7.54 -2.87
CA LEU A 116 1.53 -7.75 -1.54
C LEU A 116 2.90 -7.08 -1.36
N LEU A 117 3.84 -7.32 -2.27
CA LEU A 117 5.19 -6.76 -2.21
C LEU A 117 5.15 -5.22 -2.24
N PRO A 118 4.43 -4.56 -3.17
CA PRO A 118 4.27 -3.11 -3.13
C PRO A 118 3.66 -2.61 -1.82
N ALA A 119 2.63 -3.27 -1.28
CA ALA A 119 2.02 -2.90 -0.01
C ALA A 119 3.02 -2.93 1.16
N ILE A 120 3.83 -3.98 1.24
CA ILE A 120 4.91 -4.13 2.23
C ILE A 120 5.92 -2.99 2.07
N GLU A 121 6.35 -2.69 0.84
CA GLU A 121 7.30 -1.61 0.57
C GLU A 121 6.76 -0.23 0.97
N LYS A 122 5.50 0.08 0.66
CA LYS A 122 4.91 1.37 1.04
C LYS A 122 4.74 1.53 2.54
N ARG A 123 4.44 0.45 3.28
CA ARG A 123 4.41 0.49 4.76
C ARG A 123 5.81 0.54 5.36
N ARG A 124 6.82 -0.06 4.72
CA ARG A 124 8.23 0.02 5.16
C ARG A 124 8.72 1.45 5.20
N ILE A 125 8.40 2.25 4.18
CA ILE A 125 8.77 3.67 4.16
C ILE A 125 8.22 4.41 5.38
N ILE A 126 6.98 4.13 5.80
CA ILE A 126 6.39 4.75 7.00
C ILE A 126 7.21 4.41 8.25
N LEU A 127 7.57 3.14 8.45
CA LEU A 127 8.38 2.71 9.59
C LEU A 127 9.76 3.38 9.59
N GLU A 128 10.43 3.43 8.44
CA GLU A 128 11.73 4.08 8.31
C GLU A 128 11.65 5.56 8.66
N GLN A 129 10.58 6.25 8.23
CA GLN A 129 10.39 7.66 8.54
C GLN A 129 10.01 7.89 10.02
N LEU A 130 9.27 6.96 10.65
CA LEU A 130 9.00 6.98 12.09
C LEU A 130 10.30 6.89 12.89
N ILE A 131 11.18 5.93 12.57
CA ILE A 131 12.49 5.76 13.21
C ILE A 131 13.36 7.03 13.11
N LEU A 132 13.27 7.76 11.99
CA LEU A 132 14.04 8.98 11.78
C LEU A 132 13.52 10.18 12.58
N ILE A 133 12.23 10.21 12.91
CA ILE A 133 11.57 11.29 13.65
C ILE A 133 11.61 11.01 15.15
N ASP A 134 11.43 9.75 15.54
CA ASP A 134 11.23 9.35 16.92
C ASP A 134 12.05 8.08 17.23
N PRO A 135 13.15 8.22 18.00
CA PRO A 135 14.02 7.11 18.38
C PRO A 135 13.32 6.00 19.18
N GLU A 136 12.13 6.25 19.75
CA GLU A 136 11.35 5.21 20.45
C GLU A 136 10.99 4.05 19.52
N TYR A 137 10.89 4.30 18.22
CA TYR A 137 10.57 3.32 17.18
C TYR A 137 11.78 2.47 16.72
N SER A 138 12.83 2.36 17.52
CA SER A 138 14.08 1.67 17.15
C SER A 138 13.86 0.30 16.50
N GLN A 139 14.72 -0.06 15.53
CA GLN A 139 14.60 -1.30 14.73
C GLN A 139 14.56 -2.58 15.57
N ASP A 140 15.12 -2.56 16.79
CA ASP A 140 15.09 -3.70 17.71
C ASP A 140 13.68 -3.99 18.26
N LYS A 141 12.77 -3.01 18.19
CA LYS A 141 11.40 -3.10 18.72
C LYS A 141 10.35 -3.21 17.62
N TYR A 142 10.59 -2.62 16.45
CA TYR A 142 9.62 -2.56 15.36
C TYR A 142 10.22 -3.09 14.06
N GLU A 143 9.62 -4.15 13.52
CA GLU A 143 10.00 -4.75 12.24
C GLU A 143 8.76 -4.86 11.34
N ILE A 144 8.97 -4.71 10.02
CA ILE A 144 7.93 -5.02 9.04
C ILE A 144 7.63 -6.53 9.07
N PRO A 145 6.36 -6.95 9.19
CA PRO A 145 6.01 -8.36 9.33
C PRO A 145 6.38 -9.16 8.08
N LYS A 146 6.94 -10.36 8.29
CA LYS A 146 7.31 -11.31 7.23
C LYS A 146 6.09 -12.11 6.78
N ILE A 147 5.19 -11.44 6.07
CA ILE A 147 3.98 -12.03 5.50
C ILE A 147 4.38 -12.92 4.32
N LYS A 148 3.78 -14.12 4.24
CA LYS A 148 3.99 -15.07 3.15
C LYS A 148 2.72 -15.28 2.36
N ILE A 149 2.85 -15.85 1.17
CA ILE A 149 1.71 -16.32 0.38
C ILE A 149 1.45 -17.79 0.69
N VAL A 150 0.18 -18.16 0.76
CA VAL A 150 -0.32 -19.54 0.97
C VAL A 150 -0.58 -20.20 -0.37
#